data_AF-A0A258MXL4-F1
#
_entry.id   AF-A0A258MXL4-F1
#
_cell.length_a   1.000
_cell.length_b   1.000
_cell.length_c   1.000
_cell.angle_alpha   90.00
_cell.angle_beta   90.00
_cell.angle_gamma   90.00
#
_symmetry.space_group_name_H-M   'P 1'
#
loop_
_entity.id
_entity.type
_entity.pdbx_description
1 polymer ?
#
loop_
_entity_poly.entity_id
_entity_poly.type
_entity_poly.pdbx_seq_one_letter_code
_entity_poly.pdbx_strand_id
1 'polypeptide(L)'
;MAFRNLNRRAQINNETGLGTNTALSGGRFFAKDGRANIEIRGLHFWQRLNLYHTMLSMKRWKFLAAIMLFFIGINLIFAGIYLLIGLEHLSGMVANTYGEKFGEAFFFSAQTFTTVGYGRINPVGFLASFVASFEALTGLMSFALVTGMLYGRFARPRSFIRYSQNALFAPFKEGVALMFRMVPYTKNYLVNVEVKVSIAMKVLED
;
A
#
# COMPACT_ATOMS: atom_id res chain seq x y z
N MET A 1 -9.46 6.48 -20.38
CA MET A 1 -10.02 5.23 -20.92
C MET A 1 -10.39 4.33 -19.74
N ALA A 2 -11.68 4.33 -19.40
CA ALA A 2 -12.22 3.82 -18.14
C ALA A 2 -12.33 2.29 -18.16
N PHE A 3 -11.73 1.61 -17.18
CA PHE A 3 -11.89 0.17 -16.98
C PHE A 3 -13.32 -0.13 -16.52
N ARG A 4 -14.17 -0.43 -17.50
CA ARG A 4 -15.54 -0.91 -17.33
C ARG A 4 -15.52 -2.39 -16.93
N ASN A 5 -15.17 -2.68 -15.68
CA ASN A 5 -15.48 -3.98 -15.07
C ASN A 5 -16.86 -3.90 -14.41
N LEU A 6 -17.90 -3.75 -15.24
CA LEU A 6 -19.24 -4.19 -14.83
C LEU A 6 -19.13 -5.69 -14.60
N ASN A 7 -19.34 -6.12 -13.36
CA ASN A 7 -19.35 -7.52 -12.98
C ASN A 7 -20.42 -8.23 -13.82
N ARG A 8 -20.02 -8.87 -14.92
CA ARG A 8 -20.91 -9.56 -15.88
C ARG A 8 -21.76 -10.67 -15.26
N ARG A 9 -21.52 -11.01 -13.99
CA ARG A 9 -22.25 -12.02 -13.22
C ARG A 9 -23.31 -11.44 -12.27
N ALA A 10 -23.44 -10.11 -12.17
CA ALA A 10 -24.47 -9.52 -11.33
C ALA A 10 -25.84 -9.63 -12.04
N GLN A 11 -26.71 -10.49 -11.54
CA GLN A 11 -28.09 -10.64 -12.00
C GLN A 11 -29.06 -9.91 -11.05
N ILE A 12 -30.15 -9.37 -11.61
CA ILE A 12 -31.21 -8.70 -10.84
C ILE A 12 -32.04 -9.78 -10.13
N ASN A 13 -32.19 -9.61 -8.81
CA ASN A 13 -32.80 -10.58 -7.92
C ASN A 13 -34.31 -10.30 -7.76
N ASN A 14 -35.15 -11.23 -8.24
CA ASN A 14 -36.61 -11.19 -8.12
C ASN A 14 -37.16 -12.19 -7.08
N GLU A 15 -36.29 -12.78 -6.23
CA GLU A 15 -36.67 -13.82 -5.26
C GLU A 15 -36.77 -13.28 -3.83
N THR A 16 -37.68 -13.86 -3.04
CA THR A 16 -38.01 -13.45 -1.66
C THR A 16 -36.94 -13.81 -0.61
N GLY A 17 -35.83 -14.44 -1.04
CA GLY A 17 -34.69 -14.74 -0.18
C GLY A 17 -34.77 -16.07 0.59
N LEU A 18 -35.82 -16.87 0.37
CA LEU A 18 -36.01 -18.20 0.98
C LEU A 18 -35.75 -19.38 0.02
N GLY A 19 -35.35 -19.10 -1.22
CA GLY A 19 -35.04 -20.12 -2.23
C GLY A 19 -33.72 -20.85 -1.96
N THR A 20 -33.67 -22.13 -2.31
CA THR A 20 -32.47 -22.99 -2.23
C THR A 20 -31.38 -22.63 -3.25
N ASN A 21 -31.68 -21.71 -4.17
CA ASN A 21 -30.81 -21.34 -5.28
C ASN A 21 -29.96 -20.10 -4.95
N THR A 22 -28.90 -20.31 -4.17
CA THR A 22 -27.95 -19.28 -3.71
C THR A 22 -27.17 -18.56 -4.82
N ALA A 23 -27.33 -18.96 -6.10
CA ALA A 23 -26.73 -18.30 -7.24
C ALA A 23 -27.35 -16.92 -7.57
N LEU A 24 -28.59 -16.66 -7.11
CA LEU A 24 -29.33 -15.41 -7.35
C LEU A 24 -29.41 -14.49 -6.13
N SER A 25 -29.06 -14.99 -4.95
CA SER A 25 -29.02 -14.22 -3.70
C SER A 25 -27.79 -13.31 -3.68
N GLY A 26 -28.01 -12.03 -3.36
CA GLY A 26 -26.97 -11.00 -3.26
C GLY A 26 -25.68 -11.54 -2.62
N GLY A 27 -24.55 -11.22 -3.25
CA GLY A 27 -23.25 -11.73 -2.82
C GLY A 27 -22.96 -11.49 -1.34
N ARG A 28 -22.05 -12.27 -0.76
CA ARG A 28 -21.65 -12.10 0.65
C ARG A 28 -21.08 -10.70 0.90
N PHE A 29 -21.39 -10.12 2.05
CA PHE A 29 -20.77 -8.88 2.54
C PHE A 29 -19.27 -9.04 2.80
N PHE A 30 -18.86 -10.21 3.31
CA PHE A 30 -17.47 -10.58 3.55
C PHE A 30 -17.14 -11.93 2.89
N ALA A 31 -15.96 -12.03 2.30
CA ALA A 31 -15.42 -13.29 1.85
C ALA A 31 -15.01 -14.17 3.05
N LYS A 32 -14.88 -15.49 2.84
CA LYS A 32 -14.49 -16.45 3.89
C LYS A 32 -13.09 -16.18 4.47
N ASP A 33 -12.26 -15.41 3.76
CA ASP A 33 -10.94 -14.96 4.22
C ASP A 33 -10.99 -13.68 5.07
N GLY A 34 -12.20 -13.16 5.35
CA GLY A 34 -12.43 -11.96 6.16
C GLY A 34 -12.36 -10.64 5.38
N ARG A 35 -12.11 -10.67 4.06
CA ARG A 35 -12.09 -9.44 3.25
C ARG A 35 -13.51 -8.96 3.00
N ALA A 36 -13.74 -7.66 3.19
CA ALA A 36 -15.00 -7.03 2.80
C ALA A 36 -15.17 -7.07 1.28
N ASN A 37 -16.34 -7.49 0.82
CA ASN A 37 -16.74 -7.52 -0.58
C ASN A 37 -17.59 -6.27 -0.89
N ILE A 38 -17.00 -5.10 -0.66
CA ILE A 38 -17.64 -3.80 -0.79
C ILE A 38 -16.80 -2.97 -1.76
N GLU A 39 -17.44 -2.35 -2.75
CA GLU A 39 -16.81 -1.41 -3.65
C GLU A 39 -17.42 -0.02 -3.43
N ILE A 40 -16.59 0.93 -3.00
CA ILE A 40 -17.01 2.32 -2.81
C ILE A 40 -16.91 3.03 -4.16
N ARG A 41 -18.03 3.60 -4.64
CA ARG A 41 -18.12 4.34 -5.90
C ARG A 41 -18.45 5.82 -5.64
N GLY A 42 -18.12 6.69 -6.60
CA GLY A 42 -18.50 8.12 -6.57
C GLY A 42 -17.50 9.07 -5.90
N LEU A 43 -16.35 8.60 -5.41
CA LEU A 43 -15.33 9.46 -4.81
C LEU A 43 -14.49 10.21 -5.86
N HIS A 44 -14.16 11.48 -5.59
CA HIS A 44 -13.28 12.29 -6.44
C HIS A 44 -11.83 11.75 -6.45
N PHE A 45 -11.05 11.99 -7.51
CA PHE A 45 -9.71 11.38 -7.68
C PHE A 45 -8.78 11.60 -6.48
N TRP A 46 -8.67 12.84 -6.00
CA TRP A 46 -7.83 13.20 -4.85
C TRP A 46 -8.29 12.57 -3.53
N GLN A 47 -9.60 12.39 -3.34
CA GLN A 47 -10.15 11.73 -2.15
C GLN A 47 -9.87 10.21 -2.14
N ARG A 48 -9.64 9.62 -3.32
CA ARG A 48 -9.25 8.20 -3.43
C ARG A 48 -7.77 7.97 -3.17
N LEU A 49 -6.93 9.01 -3.23
CA LEU A 49 -5.48 8.90 -3.04
C LEU A 49 -5.12 8.77 -1.55
N ASN A 50 -5.42 7.61 -0.99
CA ASN A 50 -4.93 7.25 0.34
C ASN A 50 -3.53 6.60 0.23
N LEU A 51 -2.51 7.43 -0.04
CA LEU A 51 -1.14 6.98 -0.29
C LEU A 51 -0.60 6.10 0.85
N TYR A 52 -0.78 6.54 2.10
CA TYR A 52 -0.31 5.81 3.27
C TYR A 52 -0.90 4.39 3.36
N HIS A 53 -2.24 4.26 3.29
CA HIS A 53 -2.89 2.96 3.35
C HIS A 53 -2.59 2.09 2.12
N THR A 54 -2.42 2.71 0.95
CA THR A 54 -2.01 2.01 -0.28
C THR A 54 -0.61 1.41 -0.13
N MET A 55 0.35 2.20 0.40
CA MET A 55 1.72 1.76 0.68
C MET A 55 1.80 0.71 1.77
N LEU A 56 0.90 0.70 2.76
CA LEU A 56 0.84 -0.37 3.77
C LEU A 56 0.20 -1.67 3.27
N SER A 57 -0.78 -1.58 2.37
CA SER A 57 -1.58 -2.74 1.93
C SER A 57 -1.05 -3.46 0.69
N MET A 58 -0.22 -2.79 -0.12
CA MET A 58 0.37 -3.39 -1.33
C MET A 58 1.25 -4.61 -1.03
N LYS A 59 1.45 -5.48 -2.03
CA LYS A 59 2.37 -6.63 -1.93
C LYS A 59 3.82 -6.14 -1.70
N ARG A 60 4.64 -6.91 -0.98
CA ARG A 60 6.02 -6.53 -0.62
C ARG A 60 6.86 -6.13 -1.84
N TRP A 61 6.81 -6.90 -2.92
CA TRP A 61 7.54 -6.58 -4.16
C TRP A 61 7.10 -5.27 -4.81
N LYS A 62 5.79 -4.97 -4.83
CA LYS A 62 5.28 -3.69 -5.34
C LYS A 62 5.74 -2.52 -4.48
N PHE A 63 5.84 -2.72 -3.17
CA PHE A 63 6.37 -1.72 -2.24
C PHE A 63 7.86 -1.44 -2.48
N LEU A 64 8.69 -2.48 -2.59
CA LEU A 64 10.11 -2.31 -2.92
C LEU A 64 10.29 -1.62 -4.28
N ALA A 65 9.54 -2.04 -5.30
CA ALA A 65 9.58 -1.41 -6.61
C ALA A 65 9.15 0.06 -6.57
N ALA A 66 8.13 0.41 -5.78
CA ALA A 66 7.70 1.80 -5.60
C ALA A 66 8.79 2.67 -4.94
N ILE A 67 9.48 2.15 -3.92
CA ILE A 67 10.63 2.83 -3.30
C ILE A 67 11.75 3.03 -4.31
N MET A 68 12.09 1.99 -5.07
CA MET A 68 13.14 2.05 -6.09
C MET A 68 12.81 3.06 -7.18
N LEU A 69 11.55 3.10 -7.63
CA LEU A 69 11.09 4.04 -8.64
C LEU A 69 11.06 5.49 -8.11
N PHE A 70 10.66 5.68 -6.85
CA PHE A 70 10.77 6.97 -6.19
C PHE A 70 12.23 7.43 -6.08
N PHE A 71 13.13 6.54 -5.67
CA PHE A 71 14.57 6.82 -5.59
C PHE A 71 15.15 7.20 -6.96
N ILE A 72 14.88 6.43 -8.00
CA ILE A 72 15.37 6.77 -9.35
C ILE A 72 14.75 8.09 -9.82
N GLY A 73 13.44 8.28 -9.62
CA GLY A 73 12.73 9.47 -10.05
C GLY A 73 13.22 10.76 -9.40
N ILE A 74 13.43 10.75 -8.07
CA ILE A 74 13.91 11.94 -7.35
C ILE A 74 15.34 12.30 -7.76
N ASN A 75 16.22 11.30 -7.91
CA ASN A 75 17.60 11.54 -8.35
C ASN A 75 17.68 12.01 -9.81
N LEU A 76 16.78 11.54 -10.68
CA LEU A 76 16.66 12.07 -12.04
C LEU A 76 16.21 13.54 -12.05
N ILE A 77 15.30 13.93 -11.15
CA ILE A 77 14.86 15.33 -11.01
C ILE A 77 16.04 16.20 -10.56
N PHE A 78 16.77 15.80 -9.51
CA PHE A 78 17.93 16.57 -9.04
C PHE A 78 19.07 16.61 -10.06
N ALA A 79 19.37 15.49 -10.74
CA ALA A 79 20.29 15.47 -11.87
C ALA A 79 19.88 16.47 -12.97
N GLY A 80 18.58 16.55 -13.27
CA GLY A 80 18.03 17.55 -14.19
C GLY A 80 18.22 18.99 -13.69
N ILE A 81 18.05 19.24 -12.39
CA ILE A 81 18.31 20.56 -11.78
C ILE A 81 19.80 20.92 -11.90
N TYR A 82 20.71 19.98 -11.66
CA TYR A 82 22.15 20.22 -11.84
C TYR A 82 22.52 20.51 -13.30
N LEU A 83 21.86 19.86 -14.26
CA LEU A 83 22.01 20.21 -15.68
C LEU A 83 21.56 21.65 -15.96
N LEU A 84 20.45 22.10 -15.37
CA LEU A 84 19.93 23.46 -15.56
C LEU A 84 20.81 24.54 -14.91
N ILE A 85 21.45 24.22 -13.77
CA ILE A 85 22.41 25.12 -13.10
C ILE A 85 23.72 25.24 -13.91
N GLY A 86 24.03 24.23 -14.71
CA GLY A 86 25.27 24.14 -15.47
C GLY A 86 26.23 23.15 -14.82
N LEU A 87 26.66 22.19 -15.63
CA LEU A 87 27.56 21.12 -15.20
C LEU A 87 28.96 21.64 -14.84
N GLU A 88 29.35 22.84 -15.26
CA GLU A 88 30.59 23.48 -14.79
C GLU A 88 30.63 23.70 -13.26
N HIS A 89 29.48 23.72 -12.59
CA HIS A 89 29.38 23.84 -11.13
C HIS A 89 29.53 22.49 -10.40
N LEU A 90 29.78 21.39 -11.12
CA LEU A 90 30.13 20.10 -10.53
C LEU A 90 31.59 19.79 -10.85
N SER A 91 32.47 19.99 -9.86
CA SER A 91 33.89 19.70 -10.00
C SER A 91 34.17 18.20 -9.86
N GLY A 92 35.19 17.70 -10.56
CA GLY A 92 35.60 16.28 -10.51
C GLY A 92 34.90 15.36 -11.52
N MET A 93 34.18 15.94 -12.49
CA MET A 93 33.65 15.19 -13.64
C MET A 93 34.76 14.89 -14.66
N VAL A 94 34.77 13.65 -15.16
CA VAL A 94 35.75 13.14 -16.13
C VAL A 94 35.10 12.92 -17.50
N ALA A 95 33.77 12.82 -17.51
CA ALA A 95 32.98 12.56 -18.70
C ALA A 95 33.14 13.63 -19.79
N ASN A 96 33.29 13.20 -21.04
CA ASN A 96 33.46 14.09 -22.19
C ASN A 96 32.16 14.24 -22.99
N THR A 97 31.32 13.20 -23.02
CA THR A 97 30.04 13.22 -23.76
C THR A 97 28.90 13.75 -22.89
N TYR A 98 27.92 14.45 -23.47
CA TYR A 98 26.75 14.95 -22.75
C TYR A 98 25.98 13.87 -21.98
N GLY A 99 25.80 12.68 -22.58
CA GLY A 99 25.13 11.55 -21.91
C GLY A 99 25.91 11.00 -20.70
N GLU A 100 27.23 10.97 -20.79
CA GLU A 100 28.11 10.54 -19.69
C GLU A 100 28.07 11.56 -18.55
N LYS A 101 28.12 12.86 -18.87
CA LYS A 101 28.02 13.94 -17.85
C LYS A 101 26.68 13.90 -17.12
N PHE A 102 25.58 13.60 -17.81
CA PHE A 102 24.30 13.38 -17.15
C PHE A 102 24.31 12.17 -16.22
N GLY A 103 24.93 11.07 -16.65
CA GLY A 103 25.13 9.89 -15.81
C GLY A 103 25.93 10.22 -14.55
N GLU A 104 27.03 10.96 -14.67
CA GLU A 104 27.83 11.42 -13.53
C GLU A 104 27.03 12.33 -12.57
N ALA A 105 26.21 13.24 -13.10
CA ALA A 105 25.32 14.07 -12.31
C ALA A 105 24.24 13.26 -11.58
N PHE A 106 23.68 12.22 -12.22
CA PHE A 106 22.76 11.28 -11.56
C PHE A 106 23.43 10.52 -10.42
N PHE A 107 24.66 10.04 -10.62
CA PHE A 107 25.39 9.35 -9.55
C PHE A 107 25.80 10.29 -8.42
N PHE A 108 26.13 11.55 -8.72
CA PHE A 108 26.35 12.58 -7.70
C PHE A 108 25.07 12.82 -6.88
N SER A 109 23.94 13.02 -7.55
CA SER A 109 22.62 13.16 -6.92
C SER A 109 22.32 11.95 -6.01
N ALA A 110 22.47 10.72 -6.53
CA ALA A 110 22.29 9.50 -5.76
C ALA A 110 23.18 9.42 -4.50
N GLN A 111 24.45 9.82 -4.61
CA GLN A 111 25.38 9.83 -3.48
C GLN A 111 25.02 10.91 -2.45
N THR A 112 24.56 12.08 -2.89
CA THR A 112 24.13 13.18 -2.04
C THR A 112 22.82 12.84 -1.32
N PHE A 113 21.83 12.33 -2.06
CA PHE A 113 20.53 11.90 -1.52
C PHE A 113 20.65 10.77 -0.49
N THR A 114 21.58 9.83 -0.72
CA THR A 114 21.88 8.74 0.22
C THR A 114 22.88 9.11 1.30
N THR A 115 23.43 10.33 1.27
CA THR A 115 24.50 10.79 2.16
C THR A 115 25.77 9.92 2.14
N VAL A 116 25.97 9.13 1.08
CA VAL A 116 27.17 8.30 0.90
C VAL A 116 28.38 9.17 0.54
N GLY A 117 28.20 10.10 -0.40
CA GLY A 117 29.17 11.16 -0.72
C GLY A 117 30.63 10.71 -0.82
N TYR A 118 30.99 9.86 -1.79
CA TYR A 118 32.38 9.38 -1.96
C TYR A 118 33.41 10.50 -2.20
N GLY A 119 32.96 11.72 -2.52
CA GLY A 119 33.81 12.90 -2.60
C GLY A 119 34.53 13.09 -3.93
N ARG A 120 34.28 12.23 -4.94
CA ARG A 120 34.84 12.39 -6.28
C ARG A 120 34.27 13.62 -7.00
N ILE A 121 32.94 13.79 -6.93
CA ILE A 121 32.23 14.93 -7.50
C ILE A 121 31.72 15.78 -6.35
N ASN A 122 31.95 17.09 -6.43
CA ASN A 122 31.51 18.04 -5.42
C ASN A 122 30.90 19.29 -6.07
N PRO A 123 29.86 19.88 -5.46
CA PRO A 123 29.26 21.11 -5.96
C PRO A 123 30.20 22.28 -5.70
N VAL A 124 30.31 23.18 -6.68
CA VAL A 124 31.10 24.41 -6.63
C VAL A 124 30.18 25.58 -6.93
N GLY A 125 30.23 26.61 -6.09
CA GLY A 125 29.34 27.77 -6.18
C GLY A 125 28.12 27.66 -5.28
N PHE A 126 27.47 28.80 -5.03
CA PHE A 126 26.39 28.92 -4.05
C PHE A 126 25.15 28.12 -4.45
N LEU A 127 24.70 28.22 -5.72
CA LEU A 127 23.48 27.56 -6.18
C LEU A 127 23.58 26.03 -6.14
N ALA A 128 24.69 25.46 -6.66
CA ALA A 128 24.89 24.01 -6.65
C ALA A 128 25.00 23.46 -5.22
N SER A 129 25.73 24.15 -4.33
CA SER A 129 25.84 23.76 -2.92
C SER A 129 24.51 23.87 -2.16
N PHE A 130 23.71 24.90 -2.46
CA PHE A 130 22.38 25.06 -1.87
C PHE A 130 21.45 23.91 -2.28
N VAL A 131 21.43 23.56 -3.57
CA VAL A 131 20.63 22.42 -4.08
C VAL A 131 21.12 21.10 -3.50
N ALA A 132 22.43 20.86 -3.42
CA ALA A 132 22.99 19.66 -2.81
C ALA A 132 22.64 19.54 -1.31
N SER A 133 22.65 20.65 -0.59
CA SER A 133 22.24 20.66 0.83
C SER A 133 20.75 20.34 0.98
N PHE A 134 19.90 20.92 0.13
CA PHE A 134 18.47 20.64 0.12
C PHE A 134 18.15 19.20 -0.30
N GLU A 135 18.90 18.67 -1.26
CA GLU A 135 18.83 17.28 -1.70
C GLU A 135 19.19 16.32 -0.56
N ALA A 136 20.28 16.57 0.16
CA ALA A 136 20.70 15.75 1.30
C ALA A 136 19.64 15.75 2.42
N LEU A 137 19.04 16.92 2.73
CA LEU A 137 17.95 17.01 3.70
C LEU A 137 16.71 16.23 3.25
N THR A 138 16.33 16.37 1.98
CA THR A 138 15.20 15.64 1.39
C THR A 138 15.44 14.13 1.42
N GLY A 139 16.67 13.70 1.15
CA GLY A 139 17.12 12.32 1.27
C GLY A 139 16.93 11.78 2.67
N LEU A 140 17.48 12.47 3.68
CA LEU A 140 17.36 12.10 5.08
C LEU A 140 15.89 11.95 5.52
N MET A 141 15.03 12.92 5.17
CA MET A 141 13.59 12.84 5.48
C MET A 141 12.91 11.67 4.77
N SER A 142 13.25 11.43 3.51
CA SER A 142 12.70 10.31 2.72
C SER A 142 13.08 8.96 3.33
N PHE A 143 14.32 8.79 3.77
CA PHE A 143 14.77 7.57 4.46
C PHE A 143 14.00 7.33 5.76
N ALA A 144 13.77 8.38 6.55
CA ALA A 144 12.97 8.28 7.77
C ALA A 144 11.54 7.81 7.48
N LEU A 145 10.89 8.37 6.45
CA LEU A 145 9.55 7.97 6.04
C LEU A 145 9.50 6.52 5.53
N VAL A 146 10.44 6.12 4.67
CA VAL A 146 10.51 4.75 4.15
C VAL A 146 10.74 3.73 5.27
N THR A 147 11.62 4.04 6.21
CA THR A 147 11.90 3.20 7.39
C THR A 147 10.67 3.08 8.28
N GLY A 148 9.98 4.19 8.54
CA GLY A 148 8.71 4.19 9.29
C GLY A 148 7.63 3.35 8.61
N MET A 149 7.52 3.42 7.28
CA MET A 149 6.60 2.57 6.51
C MET A 149 6.97 1.08 6.58
N LEU A 150 8.27 0.75 6.48
CA LEU A 150 8.76 -0.63 6.64
C LEU A 150 8.38 -1.19 8.01
N TYR A 151 8.62 -0.41 9.07
CA TYR A 151 8.22 -0.78 10.43
C TYR A 151 6.70 -0.95 10.53
N GLY A 152 5.92 0.01 10.03
CA GLY A 152 4.45 -0.08 10.04
C GLY A 152 3.91 -1.33 9.32
N ARG A 153 4.56 -1.77 8.24
CA ARG A 153 4.21 -3.01 7.53
C ARG A 153 4.58 -4.27 8.31
N PHE A 154 5.66 -4.23 9.08
CA PHE A 154 6.10 -5.34 9.93
C PHE A 154 5.27 -5.45 11.20
N ALA A 155 4.98 -4.32 11.84
CA ALA A 155 4.22 -4.24 13.09
C ALA A 155 2.71 -4.47 12.89
N ARG A 156 2.20 -4.44 11.65
CA ARG A 156 0.78 -4.63 11.38
C ARG A 156 0.32 -6.01 11.88
N PRO A 157 -0.64 -6.08 12.81
CA PRO A 157 -1.13 -7.34 13.33
C PRO A 157 -1.79 -8.15 12.21
N ARG A 158 -1.52 -9.46 12.22
CA ARG A 158 -2.18 -10.42 11.34
C ARG A 158 -3.09 -11.29 12.18
N SER A 159 -4.31 -11.48 11.72
CA SER A 159 -5.27 -12.36 12.38
C SER A 159 -4.87 -13.83 12.16
N PHE A 160 -4.26 -14.45 13.16
CA PHE A 160 -3.96 -15.88 13.14
C PHE A 160 -5.12 -16.69 13.73
N ILE A 161 -6.33 -16.52 13.20
CA ILE A 161 -7.53 -17.23 13.63
C ILE A 161 -8.10 -18.01 12.44
N ARG A 162 -8.41 -19.28 12.64
CA ARG A 162 -9.18 -20.12 11.71
C ARG A 162 -10.59 -20.28 12.23
N TYR A 163 -11.54 -20.32 11.30
CA TYR A 163 -12.96 -20.53 11.59
C TYR A 163 -13.43 -21.88 11.03
N SER A 164 -14.44 -22.48 11.64
CA SER A 164 -15.14 -23.62 11.05
C SER A 164 -15.74 -23.23 9.70
N GLN A 165 -15.76 -24.17 8.74
CA GLN A 165 -16.32 -23.90 7.42
C GLN A 165 -17.83 -23.70 7.44
N ASN A 166 -18.49 -24.27 8.44
CA ASN A 166 -19.93 -24.28 8.63
C ASN A 166 -20.25 -23.80 10.05
N ALA A 167 -21.36 -23.09 10.19
CA ALA A 167 -22.04 -22.85 11.45
C ALA A 167 -23.23 -23.82 11.55
N LEU A 168 -23.61 -24.18 12.76
CA LEU A 168 -24.63 -25.19 13.03
C LEU A 168 -25.69 -24.60 13.95
N PHE A 169 -26.96 -24.95 13.71
CA PHE A 169 -28.01 -24.80 14.70
C PHE A 169 -28.19 -26.15 15.38
N ALA A 170 -27.93 -26.20 16.69
CA ALA A 170 -28.00 -27.44 17.46
C ALA A 170 -28.76 -27.22 18.77
N PRO A 171 -29.51 -28.22 19.26
CA PRO A 171 -30.10 -28.17 20.59
C PRO A 171 -29.02 -27.93 21.65
N PHE A 172 -29.24 -26.95 22.52
CA PHE A 172 -28.36 -26.60 23.61
C PHE A 172 -29.17 -26.13 24.81
N LYS A 173 -29.09 -26.88 25.92
CA LYS A 173 -29.96 -26.71 27.08
C LYS A 173 -31.43 -26.76 26.65
N GLU A 174 -32.23 -25.74 26.98
CA GLU A 174 -33.67 -25.67 26.72
C GLU A 174 -34.02 -25.06 25.34
N GLY A 175 -33.03 -24.76 24.50
CA GLY A 175 -33.27 -24.09 23.21
C GLY A 175 -32.36 -24.57 22.07
N VAL A 176 -32.33 -23.80 20.99
CA VAL A 176 -31.44 -24.02 19.84
C VAL A 176 -30.38 -22.93 19.83
N ALA A 177 -29.10 -23.32 19.75
CA ALA A 177 -27.98 -22.41 19.69
C ALA A 177 -27.33 -22.40 18.30
N LEU A 178 -26.95 -21.21 17.84
CA LEU A 178 -26.05 -21.04 16.70
C LEU A 178 -24.60 -21.23 17.16
N MET A 179 -23.95 -22.28 16.67
CA MET A 179 -22.58 -22.64 17.04
C MET A 179 -21.64 -22.53 15.86
N PHE A 180 -20.46 -21.94 16.09
CA PHE A 180 -19.33 -21.98 15.18
C PHE A 180 -18.04 -22.09 15.99
N ARG A 181 -16.99 -22.64 15.39
CA ARG A 181 -15.69 -22.83 16.07
C ARG A 181 -14.69 -21.82 15.55
N MET A 182 -13.90 -21.26 16.45
CA MET A 182 -12.72 -20.46 16.13
C MET A 182 -11.50 -21.02 16.87
N VAL A 183 -10.34 -21.04 16.21
CA VAL A 183 -9.10 -21.56 16.79
C VAL A 183 -7.94 -20.64 16.40
N PRO A 184 -7.13 -20.18 17.36
CA PRO A 184 -5.88 -19.51 17.05
C PRO A 184 -4.88 -20.51 16.44
N TYR A 185 -4.25 -20.17 15.32
CA TYR A 185 -3.20 -20.99 14.69
C TYR A 185 -1.82 -20.32 14.82
N THR A 186 -1.54 -19.80 16.01
CA THR A 186 -0.27 -19.15 16.37
C THR A 186 0.27 -19.75 17.67
N LYS A 187 1.58 -19.65 17.88
CA LYS A 187 2.22 -20.04 19.16
C LYS A 187 2.00 -19.01 20.26
N ASN A 188 1.65 -17.77 19.89
CA ASN A 188 1.48 -16.67 20.84
C ASN A 188 0.09 -16.71 21.46
N TYR A 189 -0.01 -16.43 22.76
CA TYR A 189 -1.30 -16.31 23.44
C TYR A 189 -2.06 -15.07 22.96
N LEU A 190 -3.36 -15.22 22.75
CA LEU A 190 -4.26 -14.09 22.52
C LEU A 190 -4.71 -13.57 23.89
N VAL A 191 -4.44 -12.30 24.16
CA VAL A 191 -4.89 -11.61 25.39
C VAL A 191 -6.09 -10.72 25.08
N ASN A 192 -7.00 -10.56 26.05
CA ASN A 192 -8.20 -9.71 25.92
C ASN A 192 -9.06 -10.03 24.69
N VAL A 193 -9.37 -11.31 24.47
CA VAL A 193 -10.16 -11.75 23.31
C VAL A 193 -11.64 -11.40 23.52
N GLU A 194 -12.18 -10.58 22.63
CA GLU A 194 -13.60 -10.27 22.53
C GLU A 194 -14.15 -10.79 21.19
N VAL A 195 -15.30 -11.47 21.22
CA VAL A 195 -15.97 -11.99 20.01
C VAL A 195 -17.29 -11.25 19.82
N LYS A 196 -17.40 -10.54 18.70
CA LYS A 196 -18.64 -9.85 18.28
C LYS A 196 -19.22 -10.54 17.07
N VAL A 197 -20.51 -10.87 17.14
CA VAL A 197 -21.26 -11.50 16.05
C VAL A 197 -22.32 -10.50 15.59
N SER A 198 -22.34 -10.22 14.29
CA SER A 198 -23.32 -9.32 13.67
C SER A 198 -24.10 -10.08 12.61
N ILE A 199 -25.42 -9.93 12.62
CA ILE A 199 -26.32 -10.50 11.63
C ILE A 199 -26.84 -9.36 10.77
N ALA A 200 -26.71 -9.49 9.45
CA ALA A 200 -27.30 -8.58 8.48
C ALA A 200 -28.39 -9.34 7.71
N MET A 201 -29.61 -8.84 7.77
CA MET A 201 -30.77 -9.41 7.07
C MET A 201 -31.47 -8.31 6.27
N LYS A 202 -31.97 -8.67 5.08
CA LYS A 202 -32.84 -7.78 4.31
C LYS A 202 -34.26 -7.98 4.84
N VAL A 203 -34.86 -6.92 5.34
CA VAL A 203 -36.27 -6.90 5.73
C VAL A 203 -37.04 -6.30 4.56
N LEU A 204 -38.14 -6.93 4.15
CA LEU A 204 -39.11 -6.31 3.25
C LEU A 204 -40.01 -5.47 4.15
N GLU A 205 -40.09 -4.17 3.89
CA GLU A 205 -41.10 -3.31 4.49
C GLU A 205 -42.41 -3.50 3.71
N ASP A 206 -43.52 -3.67 4.45
CA ASP A 206 -44.87 -3.83 3.90
C ASP A 206 -45.41 -2.53 3.26
#